data_AF-A0AAV2VUW8-F1
#
_entry.id   AF-A0AAV2VUW8-F1
#
_cell.length_a   1.000
_cell.length_b   1.000
_cell.length_c   1.000
_cell.angle_alpha   90.00
_cell.angle_beta   90.00
_cell.angle_gamma   90.00
#
_symmetry.space_group_name_H-M   'P 1'
#
loop_
_entity.id
_entity.type
_entity.pdbx_description
1 polymer ?
#
loop_
_entity_poly.entity_id
_entity_poly.type
_entity_poly.pdbx_seq_one_letter_code
_entity_poly.pdbx_strand_id
1 'polypeptide(L)'
;MINVARQKGGNLERKLYELNDKAKQTKVAGAEKLYSLLVFLYDQEGIESRLFDEQQQAEKGVLYMLEDHIELGFDADNNQIAPLSLLIESERAPELVPVINSHGCFIAEMKEWNAITSQAHILIHPV
;
A
#
# COMPACT_ATOMS: atom_id res chain seq x y z
N MET A 1 -17.10 33.47 -9.94
CA MET A 1 -15.98 32.54 -9.70
C MET A 1 -15.59 32.63 -8.24
N ILE A 2 -15.77 31.55 -7.49
CA ILE A 2 -14.97 31.07 -6.35
C ILE A 2 -15.70 29.82 -5.86
N ASN A 3 -15.15 28.66 -6.22
CA ASN A 3 -15.69 27.34 -5.94
C ASN A 3 -15.09 26.87 -4.60
N VAL A 4 -15.75 27.17 -3.49
CA VAL A 4 -15.38 26.63 -2.18
C VAL A 4 -16.33 25.46 -1.87
N ALA A 5 -15.95 24.28 -2.34
CA ALA A 5 -16.55 23.03 -1.89
C ALA A 5 -15.99 22.68 -0.51
N ARG A 6 -16.53 23.35 0.52
CA ARG A 6 -16.39 22.97 1.92
C ARG A 6 -17.29 21.77 2.18
N GLN A 7 -16.78 20.56 2.05
CA GLN A 7 -17.34 19.33 2.64
C GLN A 7 -16.40 18.13 2.40
N LYS A 8 -15.46 17.87 3.33
CA LYS A 8 -14.87 16.53 3.56
C LYS A 8 -13.96 16.42 4.82
N GLY A 9 -13.91 17.44 5.69
CA GLY A 9 -13.17 17.39 6.96
C GLY A 9 -13.98 16.79 8.12
N GLY A 10 -14.30 15.49 8.10
CA GLY A 10 -15.09 14.93 9.21
C GLY A 10 -15.16 13.42 9.38
N ASN A 11 -14.35 12.63 8.68
CA ASN A 11 -14.26 11.17 8.94
C ASN A 11 -12.82 10.63 8.94
N LEU A 12 -11.88 11.29 8.25
CA LEU A 12 -10.49 10.84 8.22
C LEU A 12 -9.79 11.06 9.57
N GLU A 13 -10.02 12.20 10.24
CA GLU A 13 -9.36 12.53 11.52
C GLU A 13 -9.72 11.55 12.65
N ARG A 14 -10.98 11.06 12.68
CA ARG A 14 -11.41 10.01 13.64
C ARG A 14 -10.82 8.65 13.31
N LYS A 15 -10.75 8.29 12.03
CA LYS A 15 -10.15 7.03 11.58
C LYS A 15 -8.63 7.03 11.74
N LEU A 16 -7.98 8.20 11.65
CA LEU A 16 -6.58 8.43 11.97
C LEU A 16 -6.29 8.21 13.46
N TYR A 17 -7.21 8.61 14.36
CA TYR A 17 -7.08 8.33 15.79
C TYR A 17 -7.31 6.85 16.15
N GLU A 18 -8.27 6.18 15.51
CA GLU A 18 -8.50 4.74 15.71
C GLU A 18 -7.43 3.86 15.06
N LEU A 19 -6.86 4.27 13.90
CA LEU A 19 -5.69 3.60 13.33
C LEU A 19 -4.44 3.80 14.21
N ASN A 20 -4.26 4.98 14.80
CA ASN A 20 -3.17 5.22 15.74
C ASN A 20 -3.28 4.35 17.00
N ASP A 21 -4.50 4.01 17.44
CA ASP A 21 -4.73 3.09 18.55
C ASP A 21 -4.46 1.62 18.15
N LYS A 22 -4.80 1.21 16.92
CA LYS A 22 -4.47 -0.13 16.37
C LYS A 22 -2.99 -0.29 16.00
N ALA A 23 -2.30 0.78 15.60
CA ALA A 23 -0.87 0.79 15.31
C ALA A 23 -0.02 0.48 16.56
N LYS A 24 -0.56 0.69 17.78
CA LYS A 24 0.16 0.35 19.01
C LYS A 24 0.32 -1.16 19.25
N GLN A 25 -0.38 -2.04 18.53
CA GLN A 25 -0.32 -3.48 18.79
C GLN A 25 0.66 -4.29 17.92
N THR A 26 1.24 -3.72 16.86
CA THR A 26 2.16 -4.50 16.00
C THR A 26 3.43 -3.71 15.68
N LYS A 27 4.51 -4.01 16.41
CA LYS A 27 5.93 -3.87 16.04
C LYS A 27 6.21 -2.84 14.91
N VAL A 28 6.31 -1.57 15.29
CA VAL A 28 6.00 -0.42 14.42
C VAL A 28 7.14 0.10 13.54
N ALA A 29 8.41 -0.29 13.68
CA ALA A 29 9.49 0.41 12.95
C ALA A 29 9.69 -0.06 11.49
N GLY A 30 9.40 -1.32 11.14
CA GLY A 30 9.60 -1.84 9.76
C GLY A 30 8.40 -1.58 8.87
N ALA A 31 7.23 -1.72 9.45
CA ALA A 31 5.99 -1.35 8.81
C ALA A 31 5.90 0.17 8.58
N GLU A 32 6.64 1.03 9.31
CA GLU A 32 6.59 2.50 9.11
C GLU A 32 6.95 2.91 7.67
N LYS A 33 8.01 2.33 7.08
CA LYS A 33 8.38 2.61 5.69
C LYS A 33 7.29 2.14 4.72
N LEU A 34 6.74 0.95 4.98
CA LEU A 34 5.65 0.40 4.19
C LEU A 34 4.40 1.27 4.31
N TYR A 35 4.02 1.67 5.52
CA TYR A 35 2.92 2.61 5.78
C TYR A 35 3.15 3.94 5.07
N SER A 36 4.36 4.49 5.11
CA SER A 36 4.70 5.70 4.36
C SER A 36 4.46 5.52 2.86
N LEU A 37 4.83 4.37 2.29
CA LEU A 37 4.57 4.05 0.89
C LEU A 37 3.06 3.94 0.60
N LEU A 38 2.29 3.28 1.47
CA LEU A 38 0.84 3.16 1.30
C LEU A 38 0.14 4.51 1.37
N VAL A 39 0.55 5.36 2.31
CA VAL A 39 0.03 6.73 2.44
C VAL A 39 0.40 7.55 1.20
N PHE A 40 1.63 7.42 0.71
CA PHE A 40 2.08 8.10 -0.51
C PHE A 40 1.28 7.66 -1.74
N LEU A 41 1.02 6.36 -1.91
CA LEU A 41 0.18 5.83 -2.99
C LEU A 41 -1.28 6.31 -2.86
N TYR A 42 -1.81 6.43 -1.64
CA TYR A 42 -3.13 6.99 -1.43
C TYR A 42 -3.21 8.49 -1.76
N ASP A 43 -2.21 9.27 -1.36
CA ASP A 43 -2.18 10.72 -1.58
C ASP A 43 -1.94 11.08 -3.06
N GLN A 44 -0.97 10.42 -3.71
CA GLN A 44 -0.60 10.70 -5.10
C GLN A 44 -1.58 10.07 -6.09
N GLU A 45 -1.90 8.79 -5.89
CA GLU A 45 -2.62 7.98 -6.88
C GLU A 45 -4.07 7.69 -6.46
N GLY A 46 -4.46 8.00 -5.22
CA GLY A 46 -5.80 7.70 -4.70
C GLY A 46 -6.04 6.22 -4.43
N ILE A 47 -4.98 5.42 -4.29
CA ILE A 47 -5.07 3.96 -4.17
C ILE A 47 -5.27 3.56 -2.71
N GLU A 48 -6.37 2.86 -2.44
CA GLU A 48 -6.62 2.27 -1.12
C GLU A 48 -5.81 0.99 -0.94
N SER A 49 -5.29 0.75 0.25
CA SER A 49 -4.54 -0.46 0.57
C SER A 49 -5.28 -1.33 1.60
N ARG A 50 -5.36 -2.64 1.37
CA ARG A 50 -5.99 -3.62 2.27
C ARG A 50 -5.13 -4.89 2.37
N LEU A 51 -5.29 -5.64 3.45
CA LEU A 51 -4.76 -7.00 3.53
C LEU A 51 -5.62 -7.92 2.64
N PHE A 52 -4.96 -8.82 1.91
CA PHE A 52 -5.62 -9.84 1.12
C PHE A 52 -6.21 -10.89 2.07
N ASP A 53 -7.52 -11.07 1.99
CA ASP A 53 -8.27 -12.06 2.74
C ASP A 53 -8.92 -13.02 1.74
N GLU A 54 -8.69 -14.33 1.89
CA GLU A 54 -9.17 -15.36 0.96
C GLU A 54 -10.71 -15.41 0.87
N GLN A 55 -11.43 -14.81 1.83
CA GLN A 55 -12.88 -14.74 1.86
C GLN A 55 -13.43 -13.49 1.17
N GLN A 56 -12.56 -12.58 0.70
CA GLN A 56 -12.94 -11.32 0.09
C GLN A 56 -12.57 -11.26 -1.40
N GLN A 57 -13.52 -10.78 -2.21
CA GLN A 57 -13.26 -10.52 -3.62
C GLN A 57 -12.40 -9.25 -3.74
N ALA A 58 -11.33 -9.33 -4.52
CA ALA A 58 -10.48 -8.19 -4.79
C ALA A 58 -11.26 -7.09 -5.53
N GLU A 59 -11.14 -5.87 -5.02
CA GLU A 59 -11.78 -4.67 -5.52
C GLU A 59 -10.84 -3.93 -6.47
N LYS A 60 -11.39 -3.43 -7.58
CA LYS A 60 -10.63 -2.64 -8.55
C LYS A 60 -10.17 -1.32 -7.92
N GLY A 61 -8.91 -0.97 -8.10
CA GLY A 61 -8.27 0.21 -7.53
C GLY A 61 -7.82 0.04 -6.07
N VAL A 62 -7.95 -1.16 -5.50
CA VAL A 62 -7.45 -1.49 -4.17
C VAL A 62 -6.19 -2.34 -4.27
N LEU A 63 -5.17 -1.93 -3.53
CA LEU A 63 -3.90 -2.63 -3.38
C LEU A 63 -4.01 -3.62 -2.23
N TYR A 64 -3.73 -4.88 -2.53
CA TYR A 64 -3.79 -6.01 -1.64
C TYR A 64 -2.40 -6.51 -1.29
N MET A 65 -2.21 -6.91 -0.03
CA MET A 65 -0.97 -7.50 0.48
C MET A 65 -1.27 -8.70 1.37
N LEU A 66 -0.43 -9.72 1.31
CA LEU A 66 -0.54 -10.86 2.21
C LEU A 66 0.04 -10.49 3.59
N GLU A 67 -0.73 -10.73 4.65
CA GLU A 67 -0.29 -10.48 6.03
C GLU A 67 0.97 -11.28 6.36
N ASP A 68 1.02 -12.57 5.98
CA ASP A 68 2.16 -13.46 6.12
C ASP A 68 3.45 -12.85 5.51
N HIS A 69 3.33 -12.17 4.37
CA HIS A 69 4.49 -11.54 3.73
C HIS A 69 4.97 -10.34 4.54
N ILE A 70 4.06 -9.57 5.15
CA ILE A 70 4.43 -8.45 6.02
C ILE A 70 5.06 -8.99 7.32
N GLU A 71 4.55 -10.07 7.89
CA GLU A 71 5.11 -10.63 9.13
C GLU A 71 6.48 -11.30 8.92
N LEU A 72 6.65 -12.03 7.81
CA LEU A 72 7.89 -12.74 7.47
C LEU A 72 8.88 -11.87 6.69
N GLY A 73 8.42 -10.76 6.13
CA GLY A 73 9.19 -9.87 5.27
C GLY A 73 10.12 -8.94 6.04
N PHE A 74 9.86 -8.72 7.34
CA PHE A 74 10.70 -7.88 8.21
C PHE A 74 11.32 -8.72 9.33
N ASP A 75 12.59 -8.47 9.63
CA ASP A 75 13.25 -9.07 10.80
C ASP A 75 12.91 -8.33 12.10
N ALA A 76 13.46 -8.83 13.21
CA ALA A 76 13.30 -8.21 14.53
C ALA A 76 13.93 -6.80 14.62
N ASP A 77 14.88 -6.49 13.74
CA ASP A 77 15.54 -5.19 13.62
C ASP A 77 14.81 -4.27 12.62
N ASN A 78 13.67 -4.71 12.09
CA ASN A 78 12.82 -3.98 11.15
C ASN A 78 13.43 -3.77 9.76
N ASN A 79 14.45 -4.55 9.41
CA ASN A 79 14.98 -4.60 8.06
C ASN A 79 14.12 -5.53 7.23
N GLN A 80 13.80 -5.08 6.02
CA GLN A 80 13.11 -5.95 5.07
C GLN A 80 14.09 -7.03 4.61
N ILE A 81 13.84 -8.27 5.02
CA ILE A 81 14.65 -9.45 4.69
C ILE A 81 14.14 -10.19 3.46
N ALA A 82 12.90 -9.94 3.04
CA ALA A 82 12.29 -10.56 1.87
C ALA A 82 11.45 -9.56 1.05
N PRO A 83 11.36 -9.74 -0.28
CA PRO A 83 10.52 -8.90 -1.11
C PRO A 83 9.04 -9.07 -0.76
N LEU A 84 8.30 -7.97 -0.70
CA LEU A 84 6.87 -7.99 -0.39
C LEU A 84 6.06 -7.96 -1.68
N SER A 85 4.98 -8.75 -1.69
CA SER A 85 4.06 -8.82 -2.83
C SER A 85 2.93 -7.81 -2.66
N LEU A 86 2.81 -6.92 -3.63
CA LEU A 86 1.71 -5.99 -3.81
C LEU A 86 0.87 -6.44 -5.01
N LEU A 87 -0.42 -6.63 -4.80
CA LEU A 87 -1.37 -7.06 -5.82
C LEU A 87 -2.40 -5.95 -6.01
N ILE A 88 -2.58 -5.43 -7.22
CA ILE A 88 -3.58 -4.39 -7.47
C ILE A 88 -4.29 -4.63 -8.79
N GLU A 89 -5.60 -4.43 -8.81
CA GLU A 89 -6.39 -4.44 -10.03
C GLU A 89 -6.63 -3.01 -10.52
N SER A 90 -5.74 -2.51 -11.36
CA SER A 90 -5.83 -1.17 -11.94
C SER A 90 -5.15 -1.12 -13.31
N GLU A 91 -5.79 -0.52 -14.30
CA GLU A 91 -5.21 -0.27 -15.62
C GLU A 91 -3.92 0.57 -15.57
N ARG A 92 -3.77 1.38 -14.50
CA ARG A 92 -2.60 2.22 -14.25
C ARG A 92 -1.54 1.58 -13.37
N ALA A 93 -1.73 0.32 -12.97
CA ALA A 93 -0.76 -0.36 -12.13
C ALA A 93 0.70 -0.37 -12.65
N PRO A 94 0.99 -0.50 -13.96
CA PRO A 94 2.37 -0.37 -14.45
C PRO A 94 2.98 1.03 -14.22
N GLU A 95 2.16 2.08 -14.09
CA GLU A 95 2.60 3.44 -13.78
C GLU A 95 3.00 3.59 -12.30
N LEU A 96 2.56 2.68 -11.42
CA LEU A 96 2.89 2.71 -10.00
C LEU A 96 4.32 2.29 -9.71
N VAL A 97 4.91 1.44 -10.55
CA VAL A 97 6.29 0.97 -10.40
C VAL A 97 7.29 2.14 -10.36
N PRO A 98 7.31 3.07 -11.33
CA PRO A 98 8.19 4.24 -11.25
C PRO A 98 7.81 5.19 -10.10
N VAL A 99 6.54 5.31 -9.72
CA VAL A 99 6.09 6.14 -8.58
C VAL A 99 6.66 5.62 -7.26
N ILE A 100 6.58 4.30 -7.04
CA ILE A 100 7.16 3.64 -5.86
C ILE A 100 8.69 3.78 -5.86
N ASN A 101 9.34 3.57 -7.00
CA ASN A 101 10.79 3.76 -7.13
C ASN A 101 11.20 5.24 -6.85
N SER A 102 10.35 6.21 -7.22
CA SER A 102 10.60 7.63 -6.95
C SER A 102 10.46 7.98 -5.47
N HIS A 103 9.71 7.22 -4.68
CA HIS A 103 9.60 7.41 -3.23
C HIS A 103 10.93 7.08 -2.53
N GLY A 104 11.77 6.21 -3.12
CA GLY A 104 13.14 5.94 -2.67
C GLY A 104 13.26 5.08 -1.39
N CYS A 105 12.14 4.71 -0.75
CA CYS A 105 12.17 3.78 0.38
C CYS A 105 12.24 2.31 -0.02
N PHE A 106 11.80 1.96 -1.23
CA PHE A 106 11.77 0.60 -1.75
C PHE A 106 12.04 0.60 -3.26
N ILE A 107 12.49 -0.53 -3.77
CA ILE A 107 12.64 -0.78 -5.20
C ILE A 107 11.45 -1.62 -5.66
N ALA A 108 10.57 -1.04 -6.47
CA ALA A 108 9.46 -1.76 -7.09
C ALA A 108 9.91 -2.45 -8.39
N GLU A 109 9.56 -3.73 -8.52
CA GLU A 109 9.70 -4.56 -9.70
C GLU A 109 8.32 -5.11 -10.11
N MET A 110 7.95 -4.99 -11.39
CA MET A 110 6.73 -5.63 -11.88
C MET A 110 7.01 -7.12 -12.13
N LYS A 111 6.41 -7.99 -11.32
CA LYS A 111 6.58 -9.43 -11.44
C LYS A 111 5.66 -10.03 -12.50
N GLU A 112 4.40 -9.61 -12.49
CA GLU A 112 3.38 -10.08 -13.42
C GLU A 112 2.38 -8.97 -13.74
N TRP A 113 1.90 -8.97 -14.98
CA TRP A 113 0.86 -8.05 -15.45
C TRP A 113 -0.18 -8.83 -16.25
N ASN A 114 -1.41 -8.84 -15.77
CA ASN A 114 -2.54 -9.40 -16.47
C ASN A 114 -3.35 -8.29 -17.12
N ALA A 115 -3.14 -8.07 -18.41
CA ALA A 115 -3.86 -7.08 -19.20
C ALA A 115 -5.38 -7.37 -19.32
N ILE A 116 -5.82 -8.62 -19.10
CA ILE A 116 -7.24 -9.02 -19.23
C ILE A 116 -8.03 -8.59 -17.99
N THR A 117 -7.48 -8.84 -16.80
CA THR A 117 -8.10 -8.44 -15.53
C THR A 117 -7.61 -7.09 -15.02
N SER A 118 -6.63 -6.49 -15.70
CA SER A 118 -5.89 -5.30 -15.23
C SER A 118 -5.22 -5.52 -13.86
N GLN A 119 -4.83 -6.76 -13.57
CA GLN A 119 -4.18 -7.12 -12.32
C GLN A 119 -2.66 -7.02 -12.48
N ALA A 120 -2.00 -6.24 -11.61
CA ALA A 120 -0.56 -6.23 -11.48
C ALA A 120 -0.13 -6.92 -10.20
N HIS A 121 0.94 -7.70 -10.34
CA HIS A 121 1.75 -8.17 -9.24
C HIS A 121 3.07 -7.40 -9.26
N ILE A 122 3.25 -6.57 -8.25
CA ILE A 122 4.46 -5.75 -8.05
C ILE A 122 5.18 -6.30 -6.81
N LEU A 123 6.47 -6.52 -6.91
CA LEU A 123 7.34 -6.86 -5.78
C LEU A 123 8.06 -5.59 -5.33
N ILE A 124 8.05 -5.32 -4.03
CA ILE A 124 8.90 -4.27 -3.45
C ILE A 124 10.07 -4.90 -2.71
N HIS A 125 11.27 -4.48 -3.06
CA HIS A 125 12.53 -4.92 -2.50
C HIS A 125 13.11 -3.85 -1.57
N PRO A 126 13.91 -4.25 -0.57
CA PRO A 126 14.71 -3.31 0.21
C PRO A 126 15.70 -2.56 -0.69
N VAL A 127 16.00 -1.31 -0.32
CA VAL A 127 17.08 -0.49 -0.90
C VAL A 127 18.41 -0.77 -0.21
#